data_AF-Q4DNT2-F1
#
_entry.id   AF-Q4DNT2-F1
#
_cell.length_a   1.000
_cell.length_b   1.000
_cell.length_c   1.000
_cell.angle_alpha   90.00
_cell.angle_beta   90.00
_cell.angle_gamma   90.00
#
_symmetry.space_group_name_H-M   'P 1'
#
loop_
_entity.id
_entity.type
_entity.pdbx_description
1 polymer ?
#
loop_
_entity_poly.entity_id
_entity_poly.type
_entity_poly.pdbx_seq_one_letter_code
_entity_poly.pdbx_strand_id
1 'polypeptide(L)'
;MRCSRLTSSHAAAAPVLSGEAAASRELQWTPQQLCYRQLMKSLRAAYFHDRSKLFWSRHRVLVEFYKYSGETNEEAIRQLVGVGLEVAAFIEHHMRTDVERIIKHNETILMLPPGKAKKFRADYLLAEKQHDSWCKQKIKAILTRRPPPPYPFF
;
A
#
# COMPACT_ATOMS: atom_id res chain seq x y z
N MET A 1 -31.31 -65.62 35.23
CA MET A 1 -32.73 -65.32 35.50
C MET A 1 -33.06 -64.02 34.76
N ARG A 2 -33.75 -64.10 33.62
CA ARG A 2 -35.19 -63.78 33.41
C ARG A 2 -35.56 -62.31 33.69
N CYS A 3 -36.34 -61.78 32.73
CA CYS A 3 -37.12 -60.53 32.68
C CYS A 3 -36.39 -59.33 32.05
N SER A 4 -36.67 -58.87 30.81
CA SER A 4 -37.95 -58.40 30.21
C SER A 4 -38.59 -57.27 31.02
N ARG A 5 -39.12 -56.17 30.51
CA ARG A 5 -39.21 -55.45 29.22
C ARG A 5 -40.09 -54.22 29.57
N LEU A 6 -40.00 -53.13 28.81
CA LEU A 6 -40.99 -52.02 28.74
C LEU A 6 -40.96 -51.08 29.97
N THR A 7 -41.09 -49.76 29.91
CA THR A 7 -41.55 -48.82 28.87
C THR A 7 -41.28 -47.40 29.38
N SER A 8 -41.31 -46.44 28.45
CA SER A 8 -41.69 -45.04 28.62
C SER A 8 -40.56 -44.05 28.35
N SER A 9 -40.70 -43.44 27.19
CA SER A 9 -39.89 -42.41 26.57
C SER A 9 -39.85 -41.15 27.43
N HIS A 10 -38.64 -40.70 27.74
CA HIS A 10 -38.37 -39.35 28.23
C HIS A 10 -38.68 -38.33 27.13
N ALA A 11 -39.61 -37.42 27.42
CA ALA A 11 -39.69 -36.13 26.77
C ALA A 11 -39.72 -35.07 27.88
N ALA A 12 -38.55 -34.73 28.42
CA ALA A 12 -38.35 -33.63 29.34
C ALA A 12 -37.11 -32.84 28.91
N ALA A 13 -37.36 -31.60 28.48
CA ALA A 13 -36.52 -30.41 28.50
C ALA A 13 -35.00 -30.57 28.30
N ALA A 14 -34.50 -30.08 27.16
CA ALA A 14 -33.19 -29.44 27.13
C ALA A 14 -33.28 -28.17 26.25
N PRO A 15 -32.79 -27.03 26.73
CA PRO A 15 -32.86 -25.77 26.02
C PRO A 15 -32.00 -25.87 24.76
N VAL A 16 -32.51 -25.33 23.66
CA VAL A 16 -31.77 -25.17 22.40
C VAL A 16 -30.57 -24.29 22.70
N LEU A 17 -29.42 -24.93 22.89
CA LEU A 17 -28.12 -24.29 22.88
C LEU A 17 -27.97 -23.59 21.54
N SER A 18 -27.96 -22.27 21.57
CA SER A 18 -27.46 -21.40 20.50
C SER A 18 -26.01 -21.77 20.18
N GLY A 19 -25.85 -22.80 19.37
CA GLY A 19 -24.61 -23.20 18.72
C GLY A 19 -24.62 -22.72 17.28
N GLU A 20 -24.82 -21.42 17.05
CA GLU A 20 -24.64 -20.84 15.72
C GLU A 20 -23.17 -20.44 15.53
N ALA A 21 -22.47 -21.29 14.78
CA ALA A 21 -21.40 -20.94 13.86
C ALA A 21 -20.20 -20.16 14.43
N ALA A 22 -19.38 -20.84 15.24
CA ALA A 22 -17.94 -20.55 15.35
C ALA A 22 -17.14 -21.06 14.12
N ALA A 23 -17.74 -21.01 12.93
CA ALA A 23 -17.09 -21.37 11.68
C ALA A 23 -16.18 -20.20 11.24
N SER A 24 -14.88 -20.35 11.48
CA SER A 24 -13.79 -19.75 10.67
C SER A 24 -14.14 -18.43 9.96
N ARG A 25 -14.20 -17.31 10.68
CA ARG A 25 -14.06 -15.99 10.03
C ARG A 25 -12.64 -15.91 9.50
N GLU A 26 -12.43 -16.36 8.26
CA GLU A 26 -11.20 -16.05 7.52
C GLU A 26 -10.94 -14.56 7.63
N LEU A 27 -9.70 -14.19 7.95
CA LEU A 27 -9.28 -12.84 8.24
C LEU A 27 -9.34 -12.00 6.94
N GLN A 28 -10.54 -11.53 6.58
CA GLN A 28 -10.74 -10.72 5.39
C GLN A 28 -10.16 -9.32 5.62
N TRP A 29 -9.13 -9.00 4.85
CA TRP A 29 -8.51 -7.68 4.90
C TRP A 29 -9.46 -6.61 4.38
N THR A 30 -9.51 -5.49 5.07
CA THR A 30 -10.28 -4.33 4.67
C THR A 30 -9.69 -3.68 3.40
N PRO A 31 -10.48 -2.99 2.56
CA PRO A 31 -9.98 -2.25 1.41
C PRO A 31 -8.86 -1.25 1.75
N GLN A 32 -8.91 -0.65 2.95
CA GLN A 32 -7.89 0.25 3.48
C GLN A 32 -6.55 -0.48 3.69
N GLN A 33 -6.58 -1.69 4.26
CA GLN A 33 -5.39 -2.52 4.45
C GLN A 33 -4.81 -2.97 3.10
N LEU A 34 -5.67 -3.33 2.13
CA LEU A 34 -5.24 -3.69 0.78
C LEU A 34 -4.60 -2.51 0.05
N CYS A 35 -5.18 -1.31 0.14
CA CYS A 35 -4.61 -0.08 -0.40
C CYS A 35 -3.22 0.22 0.19
N TYR A 36 -3.10 0.18 1.53
CA TYR A 36 -1.83 0.35 2.22
C TYR A 36 -0.79 -0.70 1.78
N ARG A 37 -1.20 -1.96 1.61
CA ARG A 37 -0.29 -3.01 1.11
C ARG A 37 0.23 -2.72 -0.29
N GLN A 38 -0.61 -2.24 -1.21
CA GLN A 38 -0.15 -1.88 -2.56
C GLN A 38 0.80 -0.68 -2.54
N LEU A 39 0.53 0.34 -1.73
CA LEU A 39 1.44 1.46 -1.51
C LEU A 39 2.79 0.99 -0.95
N MET A 40 2.79 0.10 0.04
CA MET A 40 4.04 -0.42 0.60
C MET A 40 4.79 -1.36 -0.35
N LYS A 41 4.07 -2.12 -1.18
CA LYS A 41 4.68 -3.00 -2.20
C LYS A 41 5.39 -2.17 -3.28
N SER A 42 4.72 -1.16 -3.83
CA SER A 42 5.28 -0.26 -4.84
C SER A 42 6.47 0.55 -4.29
N LEU A 43 6.36 1.12 -3.10
CA LEU A 43 7.46 1.86 -2.46
C LEU A 43 8.67 0.98 -2.16
N ARG A 44 8.46 -0.28 -1.73
CA ARG A 44 9.56 -1.22 -1.49
C ARG A 44 10.29 -1.56 -2.79
N ALA A 45 9.57 -1.78 -3.88
CA ALA A 45 10.17 -2.03 -5.18
C ALA A 45 10.95 -0.81 -5.71
N ALA A 46 10.45 0.41 -5.46
CA ALA A 46 11.11 1.64 -5.86
C ALA A 46 12.39 1.92 -5.04
N TYR A 47 12.32 1.79 -3.71
CA TYR A 47 13.37 2.22 -2.78
C TYR A 47 14.08 1.08 -2.05
N PHE A 48 14.14 -0.12 -2.64
CA PHE A 48 14.80 -1.27 -1.99
C PHE A 48 16.29 -0.99 -1.65
N HIS A 49 16.93 -0.12 -2.42
CA HIS A 49 18.34 0.26 -2.28
C HIS A 49 18.58 1.37 -1.25
N ASP A 50 17.56 2.13 -0.84
CA ASP A 50 17.70 3.31 0.03
C ASP A 50 16.73 3.26 1.23
N ARG A 51 17.28 2.93 2.39
CA ARG A 51 16.54 2.82 3.65
C ARG A 51 15.92 4.16 4.09
N SER A 52 16.60 5.28 3.84
CA SER A 52 16.13 6.61 4.24
C SER A 52 14.93 7.04 3.38
N LYS A 53 15.04 6.90 2.05
CA LYS A 53 13.94 7.20 1.13
C LYS A 53 12.72 6.34 1.42
N LEU A 54 12.92 5.04 1.67
CA LEU A 54 11.82 4.13 2.03
C LEU A 54 11.17 4.52 3.37
N PHE A 55 11.97 4.86 4.38
CA PHE A 55 11.47 5.30 5.69
C PHE A 55 10.59 6.55 5.58
N TRP A 56 11.09 7.61 4.93
CA TRP A 56 10.36 8.87 4.79
C TRP A 56 9.14 8.76 3.90
N SER A 57 9.19 7.92 2.86
CA SER A 57 8.02 7.64 2.01
C SER A 57 6.94 6.93 2.80
N ARG A 58 7.29 5.90 3.58
CA ARG A 58 6.36 5.21 4.49
C ARG A 58 5.78 6.16 5.54
N HIS A 59 6.61 7.01 6.14
CA HIS A 59 6.17 7.99 7.12
C HIS A 59 5.10 8.92 6.53
N ARG A 60 5.32 9.47 5.33
CA ARG A 60 4.34 10.34 4.66
C ARG A 60 3.03 9.62 4.36
N VAL A 61 3.08 8.36 3.92
CA VAL A 61 1.86 7.57 3.71
C VAL A 61 1.10 7.38 5.02
N LEU A 62 1.78 7.01 6.11
CA LEU A 62 1.14 6.82 7.41
C LEU A 62 0.51 8.11 7.92
N VAL A 63 1.19 9.24 7.82
CA VAL A 63 0.63 10.55 8.19
C VAL A 63 -0.67 10.84 7.44
N GLU A 64 -0.72 10.56 6.13
CA GLU A 64 -1.95 10.75 5.35
C GLU A 64 -3.04 9.74 5.73
N PHE A 65 -2.73 8.49 6.07
CA PHE A 65 -3.73 7.53 6.54
C PHE A 65 -4.34 7.95 7.88
N TYR A 66 -3.51 8.39 8.84
CA TYR A 66 -4.00 8.84 10.15
C TYR A 66 -4.78 10.16 10.07
N LYS A 67 -4.47 11.02 9.11
CA LYS A 67 -5.20 12.27 8.87
C LYS A 67 -6.69 12.06 8.60
N TYR A 68 -7.05 11.02 7.84
CA TYR A 68 -8.43 10.69 7.52
C TYR A 68 -8.99 9.57 8.41
N SER A 69 -8.35 9.24 9.53
CA SER A 69 -8.79 8.15 10.41
C SER A 69 -10.15 8.39 11.08
N GLY A 70 -10.52 9.66 11.27
CA GLY A 70 -11.83 10.06 11.80
C GLY A 70 -12.93 10.21 10.74
N GLU A 71 -12.64 9.98 9.46
CA GLU A 71 -13.65 10.05 8.39
C GLU A 71 -14.61 8.86 8.49
N THR A 72 -15.91 9.14 8.59
CA THR A 72 -16.96 8.12 8.70
C THR A 72 -17.79 7.98 7.43
N ASN A 73 -17.66 8.92 6.47
CA ASN A 73 -18.39 8.84 5.21
C ASN A 73 -17.81 7.72 4.32
N GLU A 74 -18.62 6.69 4.06
CA GLU A 74 -18.22 5.56 3.22
C GLU A 74 -17.78 5.95 1.81
N GLU A 75 -18.43 6.95 1.20
CA GLU A 75 -18.08 7.41 -0.14
C GLU A 75 -16.70 8.07 -0.16
N ALA A 76 -16.41 8.91 0.85
CA ALA A 76 -15.11 9.52 1.05
C ALA A 76 -14.02 8.47 1.27
N ILE A 77 -14.30 7.43 2.06
CA ILE A 77 -13.38 6.31 2.27
C ILE A 77 -13.08 5.59 0.95
N ARG A 78 -14.10 5.27 0.13
CA ARG A 78 -13.91 4.64 -1.18
C ARG A 78 -13.09 5.52 -2.12
N GLN A 79 -13.35 6.83 -2.14
CA GLN A 79 -12.59 7.80 -2.92
C GLN A 79 -11.11 7.84 -2.48
N LEU A 80 -10.84 7.91 -1.17
CA LEU A 80 -9.48 7.91 -0.63
C LEU A 80 -8.72 6.62 -0.97
N VAL A 81 -9.39 5.47 -0.88
CA VAL A 81 -8.83 4.17 -1.29
C VAL A 81 -8.50 4.18 -2.78
N GLY A 82 -9.40 4.69 -3.63
CA GLY A 82 -9.17 4.84 -5.07
C GLY A 82 -7.97 5.72 -5.40
N VAL A 83 -7.87 6.89 -4.75
CA VAL A 83 -6.71 7.80 -4.87
C VAL A 83 -5.41 7.11 -4.44
N GLY A 84 -5.44 6.36 -3.34
CA GLY A 84 -4.27 5.63 -2.85
C GLY A 84 -3.81 4.53 -3.82
N LEU A 85 -4.74 3.82 -4.46
CA LEU A 85 -4.42 2.81 -5.48
C LEU A 85 -3.89 3.44 -6.78
N GLU A 86 -4.42 4.60 -7.20
CA GLU A 86 -3.89 5.37 -8.34
C GLU A 86 -2.42 5.78 -8.09
N VAL A 87 -2.11 6.26 -6.88
CA VAL A 87 -0.73 6.57 -6.48
C VAL A 87 0.16 5.33 -6.44
N ALA A 88 -0.34 4.20 -5.91
CA ALA A 88 0.43 2.95 -5.86
C ALA A 88 0.81 2.46 -7.26
N ALA A 89 -0.15 2.44 -8.19
CA ALA A 89 0.08 2.09 -9.58
C ALA A 89 1.04 3.06 -10.28
N PHE A 90 0.92 4.36 -10.01
CA PHE A 90 1.83 5.38 -10.55
C PHE A 90 3.28 5.14 -10.12
N ILE A 91 3.51 4.88 -8.83
CA ILE A 91 4.86 4.61 -8.28
C ILE A 91 5.42 3.32 -8.87
N GLU A 92 4.61 2.26 -8.94
CA GLU A 92 5.05 0.97 -9.51
C GLU A 92 5.49 1.11 -10.97
N HIS A 93 4.78 1.93 -11.75
CA HIS A 93 5.09 2.12 -13.17
C HIS A 93 6.32 3.01 -13.41
N HIS A 94 6.45 4.13 -12.69
CA HIS A 94 7.45 5.15 -13.01
C HIS A 94 8.72 5.10 -12.15
N MET A 95 8.67 4.51 -10.95
CA MET A 95 9.78 4.59 -9.98
C MET A 95 10.52 3.27 -9.78
N ARG A 96 10.31 2.29 -10.67
CA ARG A 96 11.02 1.01 -10.57
C ARG A 96 12.52 1.24 -10.77
N THR A 97 13.30 0.89 -9.76
CA THR A 97 14.77 0.95 -9.87
C THR A 97 15.23 -0.24 -10.70
N ASP A 98 15.51 0.02 -11.97
CA ASP A 98 16.09 -0.96 -12.89
C ASP A 98 17.62 -0.97 -12.77
N VAL A 99 18.16 -2.10 -12.31
CA VAL A 99 19.60 -2.30 -12.15
C VAL A 99 20.31 -2.28 -13.50
N GLU A 100 19.64 -2.74 -14.57
CA GLU A 100 20.22 -2.77 -15.92
C GLU A 100 20.54 -1.36 -16.43
N ARG A 101 19.67 -0.39 -16.14
CA ARG A 101 19.90 1.03 -16.45
C ARG A 101 21.18 1.56 -15.81
N ILE A 102 21.44 1.21 -14.55
CA ILE A 102 22.62 1.66 -13.80
C ILE A 102 23.89 1.03 -14.36
N ILE A 103 23.85 -0.27 -14.68
CA ILE A 103 24.99 -0.98 -15.28
C ILE A 103 25.35 -0.37 -16.65
N LYS A 104 24.36 -0.18 -17.54
CA LYS A 104 24.59 0.44 -18.86
C LYS A 104 25.15 1.86 -18.77
N HIS A 105 24.72 2.64 -17.76
CA HIS A 105 25.28 3.96 -17.50
C HIS A 105 26.78 3.89 -17.18
N ASN A 106 27.19 2.94 -16.34
CA ASN A 106 28.60 2.74 -15.99
C ASN A 106 29.43 2.28 -17.20
N GLU A 107 28.91 1.33 -18.00
CA GLU A 107 29.56 0.89 -19.24
C GLU A 107 29.78 2.06 -20.22
N THR A 108 28.76 2.91 -20.38
CA THR A 108 28.84 4.09 -21.25
C THR A 108 29.88 5.09 -20.76
N ILE A 109 29.95 5.34 -19.44
CA ILE A 109 30.94 6.26 -18.86
C ILE A 109 32.37 5.80 -19.16
N LEU A 110 32.65 4.49 -19.10
CA LEU A 110 33.98 3.94 -19.36
C LEU A 110 34.43 4.13 -20.81
N MET A 111 33.51 4.25 -21.76
CA MET A 111 33.81 4.48 -23.18
C MET A 111 34.08 5.95 -23.51
N LEU A 112 33.77 6.89 -22.61
CA LEU A 112 33.88 8.33 -22.86
C LEU A 112 35.23 8.90 -22.37
N PRO A 113 35.85 9.83 -23.13
CA PRO A 113 36.97 10.60 -22.63
C PRO A 113 36.60 11.40 -21.36
N PRO A 114 37.54 11.66 -20.42
CA PRO A 114 37.23 12.27 -19.12
C PRO A 114 36.44 13.58 -19.18
N GLY A 115 36.72 14.44 -20.17
CA GLY A 115 36.00 15.71 -20.37
C GLY A 115 34.53 15.50 -20.75
N LYS A 116 34.23 14.52 -21.60
CA LYS A 116 32.85 14.17 -22.00
C LYS A 116 32.12 13.43 -20.87
N ALA A 117 32.82 12.54 -20.16
CA ALA A 117 32.27 11.80 -19.02
C ALA A 117 31.76 12.71 -17.89
N LYS A 118 32.48 13.80 -17.58
CA LYS A 118 32.05 14.79 -16.58
C LYS A 118 30.71 15.45 -16.96
N LYS A 119 30.57 15.91 -18.20
CA LYS A 119 29.33 16.52 -18.70
C LYS A 119 28.19 15.49 -18.72
N PHE A 120 28.46 14.30 -19.24
CA PHE A 120 27.48 13.21 -19.29
C PHE A 120 26.92 12.85 -17.91
N ARG A 121 27.78 12.76 -16.89
CA ARG A 121 27.34 12.53 -15.49
C ARG A 121 26.53 13.69 -14.94
N ALA A 122 26.91 14.94 -15.23
CA ALA A 122 26.18 16.11 -14.75
C ALA A 122 24.76 16.17 -15.35
N ASP A 123 24.62 15.90 -16.64
CA ASP A 123 23.33 15.84 -17.34
C ASP A 123 22.45 14.71 -16.77
N TYR A 124 23.05 13.56 -16.49
CA TYR A 124 22.36 12.42 -15.87
C TYR A 124 21.81 12.75 -14.47
N LEU A 125 22.62 13.38 -13.61
CA LEU A 125 22.18 13.80 -12.28
C LEU A 125 21.04 14.84 -12.34
N LEU A 126 21.09 15.75 -13.31
CA LEU A 126 20.00 16.70 -13.55
C LEU A 126 18.72 15.98 -14.00
N ALA A 127 18.83 15.02 -14.92
CA ALA A 127 17.70 14.24 -15.40
C ALA A 127 17.05 13.41 -14.28
N GLU A 128 17.83 12.77 -13.40
CA GLU A 128 17.28 12.07 -12.22
C GLU A 128 16.56 13.01 -11.26
N LYS A 129 17.14 14.20 -10.98
CA LYS A 129 16.49 15.22 -10.16
C LYS A 129 15.16 15.69 -10.76
N GLN A 130 15.14 15.92 -12.07
CA GLN A 130 13.93 16.33 -12.79
C GLN A 130 12.87 15.22 -12.79
N HIS A 131 13.28 13.96 -12.98
CA HIS A 131 12.39 12.80 -12.91
C HIS A 131 11.72 12.70 -11.53
N ASP A 132 12.49 12.75 -10.45
CA ASP A 132 11.95 12.69 -9.09
C ASP A 132 11.01 13.86 -8.79
N SER A 133 11.35 15.06 -9.28
CA SER A 133 10.49 16.24 -9.15
C SER A 133 9.18 16.09 -9.93
N TRP A 134 9.24 15.58 -11.16
CA TRP A 134 8.08 15.32 -12.00
C TRP A 134 7.15 14.27 -11.36
N CYS A 135 7.71 13.16 -10.86
CA CYS A 135 6.95 12.16 -10.12
C CYS A 135 6.23 12.76 -8.90
N LYS A 136 6.90 13.60 -8.12
CA LYS A 136 6.29 14.31 -6.99
C LYS A 136 5.16 15.24 -7.41
N GLN A 137 5.30 15.95 -8.53
CA GLN A 137 4.24 16.81 -9.07
C GLN A 137 3.01 16.00 -9.48
N LYS A 138 3.20 14.86 -10.15
CA LYS A 138 2.09 13.97 -10.55
C LYS A 138 1.39 13.37 -9.34
N ILE A 139 2.14 12.89 -8.34
CA ILE A 139 1.55 12.41 -7.08
C ILE A 139 0.75 13.54 -6.40
N LYS A 140 1.29 14.76 -6.32
CA LYS A 140 0.57 15.91 -5.75
C LYS A 140 -0.74 16.17 -6.50
N ALA A 141 -0.75 16.09 -7.83
CA ALA A 141 -1.95 16.29 -8.66
C ALA A 141 -3.00 15.16 -8.48
N ILE A 142 -2.58 13.93 -8.20
CA ILE A 142 -3.52 12.86 -7.82
C ILE A 142 -4.15 13.18 -6.46
N LEU A 143 -3.33 13.62 -5.51
CA LEU A 143 -3.75 13.96 -4.15
C LEU A 143 -4.65 15.21 -4.05
N THR A 144 -4.77 16.05 -5.08
CA THR A 144 -5.71 17.19 -5.07
C THR A 144 -7.16 16.76 -5.26
N ARG A 145 -7.42 15.52 -5.72
CA ARG A 145 -8.77 14.97 -5.91
C ARG A 145 -9.35 14.35 -4.63
N ARG A 146 -8.73 14.60 -3.46
CA ARG A 146 -9.14 14.04 -2.18
C ARG A 146 -10.25 14.88 -1.55
N PRO A 147 -11.14 14.28 -0.73
CA PRO A 147 -11.98 15.05 0.17
C PRO A 147 -11.12 15.92 1.11
N PRO A 148 -11.66 17.02 1.64
CA PRO A 148 -10.98 17.78 2.69
C PRO A 148 -10.77 16.88 3.93
N PRO A 149 -9.68 17.07 4.69
CA PRO A 149 -9.47 16.31 5.92
C PRO A 149 -10.54 16.65 6.97
N PRO A 150 -10.86 15.72 7.89
CA PRO A 150 -11.79 16.00 8.97
C PRO A 150 -11.20 16.96 10.01
N TYR A 151 -12.05 17.68 10.75
CA TYR A 151 -11.66 18.26 12.04
C TYR A 151 -11.23 17.11 12.97
N PRO A 152 -10.11 17.19 13.72
CA PRO A 152 -9.33 18.37 14.11
C PRO A 152 -8.03 18.57 13.32
N PHE A 153 -7.95 18.19 12.04
CA PHE A 153 -6.72 18.40 11.28
C PHE A 153 -6.45 19.88 10.93
N PHE A 154 -7.51 20.68 10.86
CA PHE A 154 -7.44 22.14 10.72
C PHE A 154 -7.30 22.78 12.10
#